data_AF-A0A946S2L5-F1
#
_entry.id   AF-A0A946S2L5-F1
#
_cell.length_a   1.000
_cell.length_b   1.000
_cell.length_c   1.000
_cell.angle_alpha   90.00
_cell.angle_beta   90.00
_cell.angle_gamma   90.00
#
_symmetry.space_group_name_H-M   'P 1'
#
loop_
_entity.id
_entity.type
_entity.pdbx_description
1 polymer ?
#
loop_
_entity_poly.entity_id
_entity_poly.type
_entity_poly.pdbx_seq_one_letter_code
_entity_poly.pdbx_strand_id
1 'polypeptide(L)'
;MKKLVIFIILTAFIISSPCLAELGENVERLSEILQTGYYIEIEIEGDRLYASSYYGFEVIDISEPENPVVIGRAPSNEDSEEIAVKDGYVYLTDWRRGVYCYDARDPENISKIWTYPEYPRNLTLYEDIKVHEGRLYVCVWGIGVEIFDISDPSSPQYLDTYPNAQLPCAITFGEEIAYIGDYGVEGFITADLREIGNFRTYRSSSTGGRIDDVMAYGDLLFVSSSNGYGIYGILRPTEPARLRTIRTDNWIHCINAKDNYLFISESGGALKIMDITEPTQPQEVFADDTTFYNWGNVHFIDENRAFAAGYYDGLALYNFTDPAEPERITRNDLLSQTVYKLAVANGYIYLQRYNEGLLVVDATDPINPEVLSPADTSHCSRLLTVNNEWLYSSSDVPGSDETWLKIWNLDNPASPELVGQQLIDVPFPNMDVYDEIMSLNGFNSDIELWDISVPEEPMFLSRIDNLGYRYASLYGDYVYAIGGENNILYVIDIIDPENPEILSEYDGFDYGYGLDAGLGRVYVTDGDNG
;
A
#
# COMPACT_ATOMS: atom_id res chain seq x y z
N MET A 1 9.74 16.18 27.77
CA MET A 1 8.75 15.13 27.48
C MET A 1 8.96 14.79 26.02
N LYS A 2 9.26 13.53 25.68
CA LYS A 2 9.13 13.10 24.29
C LYS A 2 7.63 12.92 24.05
N LYS A 3 7.08 13.51 22.99
CA LYS A 3 5.80 13.03 22.46
C LYS A 3 6.05 11.65 21.86
N LEU A 4 5.11 10.72 22.02
CA LEU A 4 5.05 9.54 21.17
C LEU A 4 4.41 9.98 19.85
N VAL A 5 4.90 9.45 18.73
CA VAL A 5 4.54 9.92 17.39
C VAL A 5 4.09 8.71 16.59
N ILE A 6 2.82 8.69 16.19
CA ILE A 6 2.25 7.64 15.35
C ILE A 6 2.16 8.20 13.93
N PHE A 7 2.90 7.62 13.01
CA PHE A 7 2.74 7.88 11.59
C PHE A 7 1.70 6.93 11.03
N ILE A 8 0.54 7.47 10.67
CA ILE A 8 -0.44 6.77 9.84
C ILE A 8 -0.07 7.05 8.39
N ILE A 9 0.87 6.27 7.85
CA ILE A 9 1.05 6.14 6.41
C ILE A 9 0.04 5.09 5.96
N LEU A 10 -1.15 5.54 5.56
CA LEU A 10 -2.17 4.66 5.01
C LEU A 10 -2.08 4.64 3.48
N THR A 11 -1.55 3.54 2.98
CA THR A 11 -1.64 3.16 1.57
C THR A 11 -3.02 2.54 1.31
N ALA A 12 -3.21 1.94 0.14
CA ALA A 12 -4.46 1.26 -0.20
C ALA A 12 -4.62 -0.03 0.63
N PHE A 13 -5.11 0.15 1.86
CA PHE A 13 -5.19 -0.77 3.01
C PHE A 13 -3.91 -0.91 3.85
N ILE A 14 -4.17 -1.15 5.15
CA ILE A 14 -3.24 -1.45 6.26
C ILE A 14 -2.58 -0.23 6.94
N ILE A 15 -2.84 -0.09 8.25
CA ILE A 15 -1.94 0.60 9.19
C ILE A 15 -1.10 -0.48 9.85
N SER A 16 0.22 -0.41 9.73
CA SER A 16 1.15 -1.17 10.55
C SER A 16 2.05 -0.24 11.40
N SER A 17 3.24 -0.69 11.84
CA SER A 17 4.08 -0.11 12.90
C SER A 17 3.59 -0.32 14.36
N PRO A 18 3.96 -1.45 14.99
CA PRO A 18 3.76 -1.69 16.41
C PRO A 18 4.97 -1.24 17.26
N CYS A 19 5.03 0.02 17.71
CA CYS A 19 6.14 0.48 18.57
C CYS A 19 5.71 1.31 19.80
N LEU A 20 6.22 0.88 20.97
CA LEU A 20 6.23 1.55 22.28
C LEU A 20 4.88 1.89 22.95
N ALA A 21 4.45 1.00 23.86
CA ALA A 21 3.46 1.31 24.89
C ALA A 21 4.09 1.96 26.13
N GLU A 22 4.06 3.29 26.24
CA GLU A 22 3.95 4.01 27.52
C GLU A 22 3.45 5.45 27.31
N LEU A 23 2.85 6.06 28.35
CA LEU A 23 2.24 7.41 28.38
C LEU A 23 0.90 7.56 27.63
N GLY A 24 -0.20 7.37 28.35
CA GLY A 24 -1.51 7.87 27.93
C GLY A 24 -1.64 9.38 28.16
N GLU A 25 -1.40 10.16 27.12
CA GLU A 25 -1.83 11.56 26.93
C GLU A 25 -2.14 11.76 25.44
N ASN A 26 -2.90 12.81 25.07
CA ASN A 26 -3.54 12.95 23.76
C ASN A 26 -2.61 12.67 22.56
N VAL A 27 -3.04 11.78 21.67
CA VAL A 27 -2.46 11.66 20.32
C VAL A 27 -2.89 12.88 19.50
N GLU A 28 -1.94 13.44 18.77
CA GLU A 28 -2.05 14.61 17.91
C GLU A 28 -1.06 14.36 16.76
N ARG A 29 -1.55 14.14 15.53
CA ARG A 29 -0.71 14.10 14.32
C ARG A 29 -0.23 15.50 14.03
N LEU A 30 1.04 15.56 13.69
CA LEU A 30 1.73 16.82 13.54
C LEU A 30 1.91 17.18 12.05
N SER A 31 1.78 16.22 11.12
CA SER A 31 2.12 16.36 9.71
C SER A 31 1.44 15.40 8.73
N GLU A 32 1.72 15.55 7.44
CA GLU A 32 1.53 14.55 6.38
C GLU A 32 2.73 14.54 5.43
N ILE A 33 3.05 13.39 4.80
CA ILE A 33 3.79 13.37 3.54
C ILE A 33 2.83 12.90 2.46
N LEU A 34 2.47 13.80 1.54
CA LEU A 34 1.74 13.45 0.33
C LEU A 34 2.74 12.84 -0.66
N GLN A 35 2.71 11.51 -0.78
CA GLN A 35 3.58 10.73 -1.67
C GLN A 35 2.75 9.77 -2.53
N THR A 36 3.10 9.65 -3.80
CA THR A 36 2.52 8.67 -4.72
C THR A 36 3.34 7.38 -4.67
N GLY A 37 2.96 6.45 -3.80
CA GLY A 37 3.61 5.14 -3.68
C GLY A 37 2.84 4.17 -2.80
N TYR A 38 2.80 2.90 -3.21
CA TYR A 38 2.19 1.80 -2.45
C TYR A 38 3.21 1.19 -1.49
N TYR A 39 3.37 1.80 -0.31
CA TYR A 39 4.04 1.17 0.82
C TYR A 39 3.26 -0.04 1.37
N ILE A 40 3.96 -1.00 1.99
CA ILE A 40 3.38 -2.26 2.49
C ILE A 40 3.53 -2.39 4.01
N GLU A 41 4.75 -2.28 4.53
CA GLU A 41 5.07 -2.35 5.96
C GLU A 41 5.90 -1.12 6.38
N ILE A 42 5.68 -0.62 7.60
CA ILE A 42 6.45 0.51 8.15
C ILE A 42 7.08 0.18 9.52
N GLU A 43 8.38 0.46 9.65
CA GLU A 43 9.18 0.25 10.86
C GLU A 43 9.80 1.56 11.36
N ILE A 44 9.93 1.74 12.69
CA ILE A 44 10.37 3.02 13.29
C ILE A 44 11.57 2.79 14.21
N GLU A 45 12.71 3.44 13.90
CA GLU A 45 13.89 3.43 14.76
C GLU A 45 14.32 4.85 15.16
N GLY A 46 14.01 5.20 16.41
CA GLY A 46 14.40 6.48 16.99
C GLY A 46 13.66 7.66 16.37
N ASP A 47 14.39 8.51 15.66
CA ASP A 47 13.87 9.71 15.00
C ASP A 47 13.75 9.49 13.47
N ARG A 48 13.61 8.22 13.02
CA ARG A 48 13.41 7.81 11.62
C ARG A 48 12.30 6.77 11.46
N LEU A 49 11.56 6.88 10.36
CA LEU A 49 10.65 5.85 9.85
C LEU A 49 11.22 5.24 8.56
N TYR A 50 11.02 3.94 8.39
CA TYR A 50 11.44 3.14 7.25
C TYR A 50 10.21 2.47 6.65
N ALA A 51 9.88 2.77 5.39
CA ALA A 51 8.65 2.30 4.75
C ALA A 51 8.97 1.40 3.56
N SER A 52 8.62 0.11 3.62
CA SER A 52 8.74 -0.80 2.49
C SER A 52 7.72 -0.48 1.42
N SER A 53 7.99 -0.89 0.18
CA SER A 53 7.02 -1.04 -0.91
C SER A 53 7.48 -2.21 -1.78
N TYR A 54 6.65 -2.68 -2.73
CA TYR A 54 7.06 -3.71 -3.73
C TYR A 54 8.40 -3.40 -4.42
N TYR A 55 8.83 -2.14 -4.36
CA TYR A 55 10.07 -1.63 -4.90
C TYR A 55 11.24 -1.80 -3.92
N GLY A 56 11.09 -1.42 -2.66
CA GLY A 56 12.26 -1.26 -1.80
C GLY A 56 11.87 -0.62 -0.49
N PHE A 57 12.56 0.45 -0.10
CA PHE A 57 12.08 1.30 0.99
C PHE A 57 12.50 2.76 0.86
N GLU A 58 11.75 3.61 1.55
CA GLU A 58 12.10 5.01 1.82
C GLU A 58 12.52 5.20 3.29
N VAL A 59 13.38 6.18 3.54
CA VAL A 59 13.80 6.61 4.88
C VAL A 59 13.30 8.02 5.11
N ILE A 60 12.51 8.18 6.15
CA ILE A 60 11.79 9.41 6.48
C ILE A 60 12.33 9.93 7.81
N ASP A 61 12.83 11.16 7.81
CA ASP A 61 13.17 11.90 9.03
C ASP A 61 11.87 12.25 9.76
N ILE A 62 11.79 11.91 11.03
CA ILE A 62 10.64 12.21 11.89
C ILE A 62 11.07 12.93 13.19
N SER A 63 12.26 13.54 13.18
CA SER A 63 12.82 14.30 14.31
C SER A 63 12.08 15.61 14.60
N GLU A 64 11.47 16.21 13.56
CA GLU A 64 10.37 17.17 13.66
C GLU A 64 9.09 16.49 13.13
N PRO A 65 8.29 15.84 14.00
CA PRO A 65 7.04 15.18 13.63
C PRO A 65 6.03 16.06 12.91
N GLU A 66 6.12 17.38 13.08
CA GLU A 66 5.32 18.39 12.38
C GLU A 66 5.79 18.68 10.94
N ASN A 67 6.97 18.23 10.55
CA ASN A 67 7.54 18.40 9.23
C ASN A 67 8.49 17.22 8.89
N PRO A 68 7.95 16.00 8.70
CA PRO A 68 8.72 14.84 8.30
C PRO A 68 9.18 14.99 6.85
N VAL A 69 10.34 14.43 6.52
CA VAL A 69 10.97 14.60 5.20
C VAL A 69 11.56 13.28 4.75
N VAL A 70 11.31 12.87 3.50
CA VAL A 70 12.03 11.72 2.93
C VAL A 70 13.48 12.11 2.67
N ILE A 71 14.37 11.58 3.50
CA ILE A 71 15.81 11.85 3.50
C ILE A 71 16.62 10.79 2.74
N GLY A 72 16.03 9.65 2.41
CA GLY A 72 16.71 8.56 1.70
C GLY A 72 15.78 7.57 1.03
N ARG A 73 16.29 6.84 0.03
CA ARG A 73 15.54 5.85 -0.76
C ARG A 73 16.48 4.71 -1.20
N ALA A 74 16.00 3.48 -1.23
CA ALA A 74 16.85 2.30 -1.46
C ALA A 74 16.18 1.22 -2.35
N PRO A 75 16.90 0.64 -3.33
CA PRO A 75 16.30 -0.28 -4.29
C PRO A 75 16.45 -1.79 -3.97
N SER A 76 15.31 -2.49 -3.82
CA SER A 76 15.21 -3.95 -4.01
C SER A 76 14.99 -4.32 -5.49
N ASN A 77 14.81 -5.61 -5.77
CA ASN A 77 14.76 -6.20 -7.10
C ASN A 77 13.34 -6.75 -7.42
N GLU A 78 12.31 -5.98 -7.05
CA GLU A 78 10.87 -6.33 -7.06
C GLU A 78 10.44 -7.31 -5.94
N ASP A 79 9.14 -7.39 -5.71
CA ASP A 79 8.45 -8.26 -4.74
C ASP A 79 8.88 -8.07 -3.27
N SER A 80 9.17 -6.84 -2.82
CA SER A 80 9.49 -6.57 -1.41
C SER A 80 8.26 -6.31 -0.54
N GLU A 81 7.85 -7.32 0.22
CA GLU A 81 6.74 -7.24 1.18
C GLU A 81 7.17 -6.52 2.47
N GLU A 82 8.03 -7.18 3.25
CA GLU A 82 8.19 -6.96 4.70
C GLU A 82 9.57 -6.40 5.06
N ILE A 83 9.61 -5.60 6.12
CA ILE A 83 10.79 -4.84 6.56
C ILE A 83 11.05 -5.03 8.05
N ALA A 84 12.34 -5.05 8.43
CA ALA A 84 12.79 -5.00 9.81
C ALA A 84 14.07 -4.17 9.91
N VAL A 85 14.22 -3.40 11.00
CA VAL A 85 15.31 -2.42 11.15
C VAL A 85 16.13 -2.69 12.42
N LYS A 86 17.44 -2.45 12.36
CA LYS A 86 18.32 -2.43 13.54
C LYS A 86 19.57 -1.58 13.32
N ASP A 87 19.86 -0.65 14.23
CA ASP A 87 21.05 0.22 14.24
C ASP A 87 21.25 0.98 12.91
N GLY A 88 20.15 1.34 12.25
CA GLY A 88 20.06 1.97 10.93
C GLY A 88 20.37 1.04 9.74
N TYR A 89 20.47 -0.27 9.97
CA TYR A 89 20.50 -1.28 8.93
C TYR A 89 19.09 -1.82 8.68
N VAL A 90 18.74 -1.96 7.41
CA VAL A 90 17.39 -2.35 6.98
C VAL A 90 17.46 -3.73 6.35
N TYR A 91 16.70 -4.66 6.91
CA TYR A 91 16.42 -5.97 6.34
C TYR A 91 15.08 -5.91 5.61
N LEU A 92 15.02 -6.51 4.43
CA LEU A 92 13.86 -6.44 3.55
C LEU A 92 13.69 -7.79 2.86
N THR A 93 12.48 -8.37 2.87
CA THR A 93 12.20 -9.53 2.03
C THR A 93 12.16 -9.15 0.55
N ASP A 94 12.39 -10.13 -0.30
CA ASP A 94 12.18 -10.09 -1.74
C ASP A 94 11.61 -11.47 -2.06
N TRP A 95 10.30 -11.51 -2.29
CA TRP A 95 9.41 -12.64 -2.06
C TRP A 95 9.96 -13.98 -2.55
N ARG A 96 10.53 -14.02 -3.77
CA ARG A 96 11.11 -15.23 -4.37
C ARG A 96 12.65 -15.24 -4.39
N ARG A 97 13.33 -14.11 -4.18
CA ARG A 97 14.79 -13.98 -4.34
C ARG A 97 15.52 -14.05 -2.99
N GLY A 98 14.90 -13.64 -1.88
CA GLY A 98 15.41 -13.86 -0.52
C GLY A 98 15.19 -12.71 0.46
N VAL A 99 16.27 -12.31 1.12
CA VAL A 99 16.39 -11.17 2.03
C VAL A 99 17.61 -10.34 1.63
N TYR A 100 17.45 -9.02 1.64
CA TYR A 100 18.55 -8.07 1.48
C TYR A 100 18.81 -7.33 2.79
N CYS A 101 20.06 -6.90 3.01
CA CYS A 101 20.39 -5.90 4.01
C CYS A 101 21.00 -4.65 3.35
N TYR A 102 20.54 -3.49 3.79
CA TYR A 102 21.03 -2.18 3.36
C TYR A 102 21.61 -1.40 4.54
N ASP A 103 22.74 -0.73 4.33
CA ASP A 103 23.26 0.28 5.26
C ASP A 103 22.54 1.60 4.98
N ALA A 104 21.53 1.93 5.80
CA ALA A 104 20.71 3.14 5.67
C ALA A 104 21.02 4.17 6.78
N ARG A 105 22.19 4.07 7.42
CA ARG A 105 22.62 5.00 8.47
C ARG A 105 22.91 6.37 7.90
N ASP A 106 23.51 6.42 6.71
CA ASP A 106 23.55 7.59 5.84
C ASP A 106 22.43 7.49 4.79
N PRO A 107 21.34 8.26 4.91
CA PRO A 107 20.18 8.13 4.05
C PRO A 107 20.40 8.75 2.65
N GLU A 108 21.38 9.63 2.48
CA GLU A 108 21.78 10.15 1.17
C GLU A 108 22.58 9.11 0.36
N ASN A 109 23.16 8.10 1.02
CA ASN A 109 24.11 7.15 0.43
C ASN A 109 23.78 5.68 0.76
N ILE A 110 22.49 5.32 0.78
CA ILE A 110 22.04 3.95 1.13
C ILE A 110 22.60 2.92 0.14
N SER A 111 23.12 1.81 0.65
CA SER A 111 23.71 0.76 -0.19
C SER A 111 23.36 -0.65 0.28
N LYS A 112 23.09 -1.56 -0.67
CA LYS A 112 22.91 -3.00 -0.42
C LYS A 112 24.26 -3.62 -0.07
N ILE A 113 24.38 -4.15 1.15
CA ILE A 113 25.63 -4.68 1.70
C ILE A 113 25.65 -6.21 1.84
N TRP A 114 24.49 -6.85 1.89
CA TRP A 114 24.34 -8.29 2.05
C TRP A 114 23.06 -8.78 1.37
N THR A 115 23.11 -10.01 0.88
CA THR A 115 22.01 -10.72 0.22
C THR A 115 22.05 -12.16 0.70
N TYR A 116 20.89 -12.73 1.01
CA TYR A 116 20.75 -14.13 1.35
C TYR A 116 19.44 -14.70 0.80
N PRO A 117 19.42 -15.93 0.28
CA PRO A 117 20.57 -16.74 -0.07
C PRO A 117 21.40 -16.12 -1.20
N GLU A 118 22.69 -16.49 -1.33
CA GLU A 118 23.58 -16.00 -2.40
C GLU A 118 23.00 -16.26 -3.81
N TYR A 119 22.17 -17.30 -3.93
CA TYR A 119 21.39 -17.62 -5.12
C TYR A 119 19.95 -17.97 -4.70
N PRO A 120 18.90 -17.40 -5.36
CA PRO A 120 17.50 -17.69 -5.07
C PRO A 120 17.16 -19.18 -5.00
N ARG A 121 16.25 -19.55 -4.10
CA ARG A 121 15.75 -20.92 -3.96
C ARG A 121 14.43 -21.04 -4.75
N ASN A 122 14.44 -21.80 -5.85
CA ASN A 122 13.24 -22.04 -6.65
C ASN A 122 12.05 -22.50 -5.79
N LEU A 123 10.86 -21.91 -6.02
CA LEU A 123 9.60 -22.26 -5.36
C LEU A 123 9.64 -22.11 -3.82
N THR A 124 10.43 -21.18 -3.32
CA THR A 124 10.52 -20.79 -1.91
C THR A 124 10.04 -19.35 -1.79
N LEU A 125 9.16 -19.05 -0.84
CA LEU A 125 8.68 -17.69 -0.56
C LEU A 125 9.26 -17.18 0.77
N TYR A 126 9.59 -15.90 0.83
CA TYR A 126 10.06 -15.15 2.00
C TYR A 126 9.00 -14.11 2.31
N GLU A 127 8.18 -14.38 3.32
CA GLU A 127 6.99 -13.57 3.63
C GLU A 127 7.39 -12.50 4.66
N ASP A 128 7.23 -12.81 5.94
CA ASP A 128 7.56 -11.95 7.07
C ASP A 128 9.05 -12.02 7.49
N ILE A 129 9.55 -10.89 7.99
CA ILE A 129 10.87 -10.70 8.59
C ILE A 129 10.75 -9.77 9.80
N LYS A 130 11.18 -10.21 10.99
CA LYS A 130 11.20 -9.37 12.21
C LYS A 130 12.51 -9.50 12.99
N VAL A 131 12.89 -8.42 13.68
CA VAL A 131 14.05 -8.36 14.59
C VAL A 131 13.59 -8.57 16.03
N HIS A 132 14.20 -9.51 16.75
CA HIS A 132 13.88 -9.77 18.16
C HIS A 132 15.12 -10.26 18.93
N GLU A 133 15.32 -9.76 20.16
CA GLU A 133 16.51 -9.99 21.01
C GLU A 133 17.88 -9.91 20.29
N GLY A 134 18.01 -9.06 19.26
CA GLY A 134 19.24 -8.92 18.48
C GLY A 134 19.52 -10.05 17.49
N ARG A 135 18.49 -10.85 17.15
CA ARG A 135 18.46 -11.80 16.04
C ARG A 135 17.48 -11.34 14.97
N LEU A 136 17.68 -11.83 13.75
CA LEU A 136 16.75 -11.70 12.63
C LEU A 136 16.00 -13.03 12.45
N TYR A 137 14.69 -12.97 12.31
CA TYR A 137 13.82 -14.12 12.06
C TYR A 137 13.12 -13.92 10.72
N VAL A 138 13.14 -14.94 9.87
CA VAL A 138 12.60 -14.87 8.50
C VAL A 138 11.66 -16.05 8.27
N CYS A 139 10.41 -15.77 7.89
CA CYS A 139 9.39 -16.75 7.57
C CYS A 139 9.53 -17.24 6.13
N VAL A 140 9.88 -18.52 5.96
CA VAL A 140 10.24 -19.10 4.65
C VAL A 140 9.36 -20.31 4.31
N TRP A 141 8.51 -20.20 3.29
CA TRP A 141 7.61 -21.28 2.87
C TRP A 141 8.37 -22.54 2.45
N GLY A 142 7.89 -23.70 2.92
CA GLY A 142 8.48 -25.01 2.65
C GLY A 142 9.76 -25.31 3.45
N ILE A 143 10.24 -24.36 4.26
CA ILE A 143 11.53 -24.41 4.96
C ILE A 143 11.37 -24.17 6.47
N GLY A 144 10.50 -23.25 6.87
CA GLY A 144 10.25 -22.88 8.27
C GLY A 144 10.76 -21.48 8.59
N VAL A 145 11.13 -21.22 9.84
CA VAL A 145 11.67 -19.91 10.25
C VAL A 145 13.20 -19.98 10.27
N GLU A 146 13.87 -19.26 9.37
CA GLU A 146 15.34 -19.14 9.37
C GLU A 146 15.80 -18.05 10.33
N ILE A 147 16.87 -18.29 11.09
CA ILE A 147 17.31 -17.45 12.20
C ILE A 147 18.77 -17.03 12.03
N PHE A 148 19.04 -15.73 12.18
CA PHE A 148 20.38 -15.14 12.01
C PHE A 148 20.79 -14.36 13.26
N ASP A 149 22.08 -14.42 13.60
CA ASP A 149 22.71 -13.49 14.53
C ASP A 149 23.00 -12.17 13.81
N ILE A 150 22.47 -11.07 14.35
CA ILE A 150 22.74 -9.71 13.87
C ILE A 150 23.43 -8.87 14.96
N SER A 151 24.25 -9.51 15.81
CA SER A 151 25.18 -8.83 16.74
C SER A 151 26.16 -7.90 16.01
N ASP A 152 26.49 -8.21 14.76
CA ASP A 152 26.93 -7.25 13.76
C ASP A 152 25.80 -7.11 12.71
N PRO A 153 24.98 -6.04 12.77
CA PRO A 153 23.86 -5.87 11.85
C PRO A 153 24.28 -5.80 10.37
N SER A 154 25.54 -5.42 10.09
CA SER A 154 26.07 -5.31 8.73
C SER A 154 26.43 -6.65 8.09
N SER A 155 26.51 -7.72 8.88
CA SER A 155 26.87 -9.04 8.40
C SER A 155 26.09 -10.15 9.12
N PRO A 156 24.78 -10.31 8.82
CA PRO A 156 23.96 -11.33 9.45
C PRO A 156 24.55 -12.74 9.27
N GLN A 157 24.71 -13.46 10.37
CA GLN A 157 25.26 -14.82 10.37
C GLN A 157 24.12 -15.83 10.57
N TYR A 158 23.86 -16.66 9.57
CA TYR A 158 22.89 -17.76 9.70
C TYR A 158 23.26 -18.67 10.88
N LEU A 159 22.30 -18.90 11.79
CA LEU A 159 22.46 -19.77 12.94
C LEU A 159 21.90 -21.17 12.67
N ASP A 160 20.60 -21.24 12.36
CA ASP A 160 19.83 -22.48 12.20
C ASP A 160 18.41 -22.16 11.65
N THR A 161 17.66 -23.19 11.28
CA THR A 161 16.26 -23.08 10.80
C THR A 161 15.33 -23.86 11.72
N TYR A 162 14.24 -23.24 12.16
CA TYR A 162 13.14 -23.90 12.87
C TYR A 162 12.18 -24.56 11.87
N PRO A 163 12.19 -25.91 11.70
CA PRO A 163 11.60 -26.59 10.55
C PRO A 163 10.17 -27.10 10.80
N ASN A 164 9.58 -26.75 11.95
CA ASN A 164 8.28 -27.27 12.38
C ASN A 164 7.10 -26.39 11.94
N ALA A 165 7.37 -25.22 11.35
CA ALA A 165 6.41 -24.46 10.56
C ALA A 165 6.56 -24.86 9.09
N GLN A 166 5.46 -25.12 8.38
CA GLN A 166 5.50 -25.65 7.00
C GLN A 166 5.41 -24.54 5.95
N LEU A 167 4.49 -23.60 6.14
CA LEU A 167 4.24 -22.44 5.30
C LEU A 167 4.02 -21.23 6.22
N PRO A 168 5.05 -20.78 6.95
CA PRO A 168 4.91 -19.66 7.88
C PRO A 168 4.62 -18.38 7.10
N CYS A 169 3.54 -17.69 7.48
CA CYS A 169 3.15 -16.40 6.91
C CYS A 169 3.67 -15.23 7.76
N ALA A 170 3.40 -15.25 9.07
CA ALA A 170 3.76 -14.18 10.01
C ALA A 170 4.35 -14.73 11.32
N ILE A 171 5.20 -13.96 12.00
CA ILE A 171 5.83 -14.26 13.29
C ILE A 171 5.82 -13.04 14.24
N THR A 172 5.25 -13.24 15.43
CA THR A 172 5.24 -12.24 16.51
C THR A 172 5.75 -12.85 17.81
N PHE A 173 6.10 -12.01 18.79
CA PHE A 173 6.83 -12.42 19.99
C PHE A 173 6.19 -11.90 21.28
N GLY A 174 6.15 -12.76 22.30
CA GLY A 174 6.11 -12.33 23.71
C GLY A 174 7.52 -12.09 24.25
N GLU A 175 7.70 -12.06 25.58
CA GLU A 175 9.03 -11.86 26.21
C GLU A 175 10.07 -12.95 25.87
N GLU A 176 9.63 -14.20 25.64
CA GLU A 176 10.53 -15.35 25.45
C GLU A 176 10.10 -16.33 24.34
N ILE A 177 8.91 -16.12 23.74
CA ILE A 177 8.19 -17.12 22.95
C ILE A 177 7.69 -16.52 21.65
N ALA A 178 7.93 -17.23 20.56
CA ALA A 178 7.40 -16.91 19.24
C ALA A 178 6.01 -17.53 19.01
N TYR A 179 5.15 -16.76 18.34
CA TYR A 179 3.88 -17.16 17.77
C TYR A 179 3.99 -17.03 16.26
N ILE A 180 3.87 -18.16 15.55
CA ILE A 180 4.10 -18.23 14.11
C ILE A 180 2.78 -18.64 13.44
N GLY A 181 2.19 -17.78 12.62
CA GLY A 181 1.10 -18.17 11.72
C GLY A 181 1.62 -19.12 10.64
N ASP A 182 0.93 -20.24 10.38
CA ASP A 182 1.38 -21.25 9.40
C ASP A 182 0.20 -21.81 8.60
N TYR A 183 0.20 -21.53 7.29
CA TYR A 183 -0.83 -22.01 6.36
C TYR A 183 -0.92 -23.55 6.34
N GLY A 184 0.20 -24.26 6.55
CA GLY A 184 0.27 -25.72 6.55
C GLY A 184 -0.38 -26.40 7.77
N VAL A 185 -0.85 -25.65 8.76
CA VAL A 185 -1.60 -26.18 9.92
C VAL A 185 -2.95 -25.48 10.16
N GLU A 186 -3.40 -24.59 9.26
CA GLU A 186 -4.61 -23.75 9.40
C GLU A 186 -4.72 -23.14 10.80
N GLY A 187 -3.59 -22.62 11.30
CA GLY A 187 -3.33 -22.43 12.72
C GLY A 187 -1.99 -21.74 12.99
N PHE A 188 -1.80 -21.30 14.24
CA PHE A 188 -0.50 -20.78 14.69
C PHE A 188 0.26 -21.80 15.54
N ILE A 189 1.58 -21.66 15.58
CA ILE A 189 2.52 -22.49 16.32
C ILE A 189 3.15 -21.66 17.44
N THR A 190 3.33 -22.27 18.61
CA THR A 190 3.97 -21.67 19.80
C THR A 190 5.32 -22.34 20.03
N ALA A 191 6.42 -21.57 20.03
CA ALA A 191 7.78 -22.11 20.12
C ALA A 191 8.74 -21.23 20.93
N ASP A 192 9.64 -21.88 21.67
CA ASP A 192 10.89 -21.24 22.16
C ASP A 192 11.98 -21.44 21.09
N LEU A 193 12.44 -20.32 20.53
CA LEU A 193 13.44 -20.26 19.45
C LEU A 193 14.84 -19.83 19.96
N ARG A 194 15.05 -19.76 21.28
CA ARG A 194 16.30 -19.23 21.85
C ARG A 194 17.44 -20.24 21.80
N GLU A 195 17.15 -21.52 22.07
CA GLU A 195 18.13 -22.62 22.06
C GLU A 195 18.35 -23.16 20.64
N ILE A 196 19.27 -22.53 19.90
CA ILE A 196 19.72 -22.93 18.55
C ILE A 196 20.09 -24.42 18.52
N GLY A 197 19.58 -25.16 17.51
CA GLY A 197 19.76 -26.61 17.38
C GLY A 197 18.88 -27.47 18.30
N ASN A 198 18.06 -26.88 19.19
CA ASN A 198 17.21 -27.59 20.14
C ASN A 198 15.89 -26.83 20.42
N PHE A 199 15.28 -26.26 19.37
CA PHE A 199 14.04 -25.50 19.45
C PHE A 199 12.87 -26.29 20.05
N ARG A 200 12.02 -25.59 20.80
CA ARG A 200 10.99 -26.24 21.63
C ARG A 200 9.60 -25.81 21.21
N THR A 201 8.98 -26.59 20.30
CA THR A 201 7.56 -26.45 19.96
C THR A 201 6.70 -26.90 21.14
N TYR A 202 5.82 -26.02 21.65
CA TYR A 202 4.88 -26.35 22.71
C TYR A 202 3.53 -26.81 22.16
N ARG A 203 3.02 -26.13 21.13
CA ARG A 203 1.65 -26.32 20.63
C ARG A 203 1.50 -25.83 19.19
N SER A 204 0.59 -26.47 18.45
CA SER A 204 -0.06 -25.87 17.29
C SER A 204 -1.57 -25.70 17.56
N SER A 205 -2.15 -24.65 16.98
CA SER A 205 -3.45 -24.11 17.38
C SER A 205 -4.27 -23.73 16.15
N SER A 206 -5.04 -24.68 15.59
CA SER A 206 -5.90 -24.38 14.44
C SER A 206 -6.99 -23.35 14.77
N THR A 207 -7.06 -22.29 13.96
CA THR A 207 -8.13 -21.28 13.97
C THR A 207 -9.40 -21.86 13.34
N GLY A 208 -9.21 -22.60 12.24
CA GLY A 208 -10.25 -23.15 11.37
C GLY A 208 -10.42 -22.35 10.06
N GLY A 209 -9.33 -21.80 9.53
CA GLY A 209 -9.27 -21.05 8.26
C GLY A 209 -7.80 -20.76 7.87
N ARG A 210 -7.59 -20.24 6.66
CA ARG A 210 -6.29 -19.69 6.21
C ARG A 210 -5.96 -18.49 7.12
N ILE A 211 -4.75 -18.38 7.69
CA ILE A 211 -4.32 -17.27 8.56
C ILE A 211 -3.37 -16.38 7.79
N ASP A 212 -3.64 -15.07 7.69
CA ASP A 212 -2.66 -14.17 7.11
C ASP A 212 -1.68 -13.62 8.18
N ASP A 213 -2.16 -13.26 9.37
CA ASP A 213 -1.38 -12.50 10.38
C ASP A 213 -1.54 -13.02 11.83
N VAL A 214 -0.51 -12.78 12.65
CA VAL A 214 -0.45 -13.00 14.10
C VAL A 214 0.16 -11.79 14.82
N MET A 215 -0.61 -11.13 15.69
CA MET A 215 -0.16 -9.95 16.45
C MET A 215 -0.23 -10.18 17.96
N ALA A 216 0.92 -10.07 18.66
CA ALA A 216 0.97 -10.03 20.12
C ALA A 216 0.77 -8.58 20.61
N TYR A 217 -0.13 -8.39 21.58
CA TYR A 217 -0.42 -7.07 22.18
C TYR A 217 -0.71 -7.22 23.67
N GLY A 218 0.25 -6.83 24.52
CA GLY A 218 0.20 -7.03 25.96
C GLY A 218 0.03 -8.51 26.34
N ASP A 219 -0.97 -8.82 27.16
CA ASP A 219 -1.32 -10.18 27.58
C ASP A 219 -2.11 -10.99 26.53
N LEU A 220 -2.27 -10.46 25.30
CA LEU A 220 -3.09 -11.04 24.23
C LEU A 220 -2.29 -11.39 22.97
N LEU A 221 -2.80 -12.38 22.24
CA LEU A 221 -2.42 -12.73 20.87
C LEU A 221 -3.67 -12.73 20.01
N PHE A 222 -3.65 -11.93 18.95
CA PHE A 222 -4.64 -11.89 17.89
C PHE A 222 -4.15 -12.71 16.70
N VAL A 223 -5.08 -13.34 16.00
CA VAL A 223 -4.79 -14.21 14.86
C VAL A 223 -5.86 -14.00 13.80
N SER A 224 -5.50 -13.42 12.65
CA SER A 224 -6.42 -13.21 11.53
C SER A 224 -6.77 -14.53 10.84
N SER A 225 -7.86 -14.56 10.07
CA SER A 225 -8.11 -15.67 9.14
C SER A 225 -9.17 -15.37 8.09
N SER A 226 -9.23 -16.22 7.08
CA SER A 226 -10.26 -16.26 6.04
C SER A 226 -11.69 -16.51 6.55
N ASN A 227 -11.88 -16.78 7.85
CA ASN A 227 -13.16 -17.13 8.48
C ASN A 227 -13.43 -16.30 9.76
N GLY A 228 -12.87 -15.09 9.85
CA GLY A 228 -12.85 -14.25 11.05
C GLY A 228 -11.54 -14.36 11.82
N TYR A 229 -11.54 -14.16 13.14
CA TYR A 229 -10.31 -14.05 13.92
C TYR A 229 -10.40 -14.66 15.31
N GLY A 230 -9.25 -15.04 15.86
CA GLY A 230 -9.10 -15.58 17.21
C GLY A 230 -8.45 -14.59 18.18
N ILE A 231 -8.92 -14.59 19.42
CA ILE A 231 -8.30 -13.86 20.54
C ILE A 231 -7.82 -14.90 21.56
N TYR A 232 -6.54 -14.86 21.92
CA TYR A 232 -5.89 -15.79 22.83
C TYR A 232 -5.18 -15.02 23.95
N GLY A 233 -5.25 -15.51 25.19
CA GLY A 233 -4.51 -14.96 26.32
C GLY A 233 -3.15 -15.64 26.44
N ILE A 234 -2.07 -14.84 26.48
CA ILE A 234 -0.66 -15.30 26.49
C ILE A 234 0.06 -15.13 27.84
N LEU A 235 -0.67 -14.79 28.91
CA LEU A 235 -0.25 -14.88 30.34
C LEU A 235 0.44 -16.21 30.72
N ARG A 236 0.25 -17.26 29.93
CA ARG A 236 1.13 -18.43 29.87
C ARG A 236 1.63 -18.53 28.44
N PRO A 237 2.82 -18.01 28.12
CA PRO A 237 3.16 -17.80 26.72
C PRO A 237 3.35 -19.11 25.95
N THR A 238 3.70 -20.20 26.65
CA THR A 238 3.79 -21.57 26.13
C THR A 238 2.44 -22.31 26.02
N GLU A 239 1.36 -21.79 26.62
CA GLU A 239 0.02 -22.39 26.63
C GLU A 239 -1.08 -21.36 26.26
N PRO A 240 -1.08 -20.73 25.07
CA PRO A 240 -2.06 -19.68 24.73
C PRO A 240 -3.51 -20.15 24.84
N ALA A 241 -4.28 -19.47 25.70
CA ALA A 241 -5.66 -19.84 26.02
C ALA A 241 -6.64 -19.13 25.08
N ARG A 242 -7.33 -19.87 24.21
CA ARG A 242 -8.36 -19.32 23.30
C ARG A 242 -9.50 -18.67 24.10
N LEU A 243 -9.50 -17.35 24.21
CA LEU A 243 -10.49 -16.56 24.93
C LEU A 243 -11.75 -16.39 24.08
N ARG A 244 -11.55 -16.07 22.79
CA ARG A 244 -12.64 -15.84 21.85
C ARG A 244 -12.29 -16.30 20.43
N THR A 245 -13.33 -16.50 19.64
CA THR A 245 -13.25 -16.46 18.18
C THR A 245 -14.48 -15.72 17.71
N ILE A 246 -14.27 -14.83 16.74
CA ILE A 246 -15.31 -14.16 15.98
C ILE A 246 -15.26 -14.74 14.57
N ARG A 247 -16.44 -14.94 13.98
CA ARG A 247 -16.57 -15.38 12.59
C ARG A 247 -17.22 -14.26 11.81
N THR A 248 -16.67 -14.05 10.63
CA THR A 248 -17.08 -13.08 9.62
C THR A 248 -17.33 -13.87 8.34
N ASP A 249 -18.24 -13.39 7.49
CA ASP A 249 -18.45 -14.00 6.17
C ASP A 249 -17.38 -13.53 5.15
N ASN A 250 -16.58 -12.52 5.54
CA ASN A 250 -15.45 -11.93 4.83
C ASN A 250 -14.11 -12.42 5.41
N TRP A 251 -13.03 -12.42 4.61
CA TRP A 251 -11.67 -12.65 5.09
C TRP A 251 -11.18 -11.45 5.91
N ILE A 252 -10.34 -11.70 6.91
CA ILE A 252 -9.66 -10.65 7.68
C ILE A 252 -8.24 -10.50 7.14
N HIS A 253 -7.94 -9.38 6.51
CA HIS A 253 -6.62 -9.13 5.91
C HIS A 253 -5.61 -8.61 6.96
N CYS A 254 -6.00 -7.63 7.77
CA CYS A 254 -5.15 -7.08 8.82
C CYS A 254 -5.91 -6.93 10.15
N ILE A 255 -5.19 -7.05 11.26
CA ILE A 255 -5.65 -6.76 12.62
C ILE A 255 -4.59 -5.91 13.33
N ASN A 256 -4.94 -4.69 13.76
CA ASN A 256 -4.05 -3.85 14.56
C ASN A 256 -4.74 -3.46 15.90
N ALA A 257 -3.98 -3.19 16.96
CA ALA A 257 -4.49 -2.93 18.30
C ALA A 257 -3.90 -1.65 18.92
N LYS A 258 -4.77 -0.83 19.53
CA LYS A 258 -4.39 0.37 20.27
C LYS A 258 -5.29 0.54 21.49
N ASP A 259 -4.68 0.82 22.65
CA ASP A 259 -5.36 0.92 23.94
C ASP A 259 -6.24 -0.31 24.21
N ASN A 260 -7.57 -0.13 24.26
CA ASN A 260 -8.55 -1.21 24.40
C ASN A 260 -9.33 -1.46 23.08
N TYR A 261 -8.77 -1.12 21.92
CA TYR A 261 -9.46 -1.21 20.62
C TYR A 261 -8.69 -2.03 19.59
N LEU A 262 -9.43 -2.83 18.82
CA LEU A 262 -8.94 -3.67 17.75
C LEU A 262 -9.51 -3.21 16.41
N PHE A 263 -8.64 -2.85 15.47
CA PHE A 263 -8.94 -2.32 14.14
C PHE A 263 -8.81 -3.45 13.11
N ILE A 264 -9.82 -3.62 12.26
CA ILE A 264 -9.99 -4.81 11.42
C ILE A 264 -10.40 -4.40 10.01
N SER A 265 -9.68 -4.90 8.99
CA SER A 265 -10.08 -4.80 7.58
C SER A 265 -10.69 -6.11 7.07
N GLU A 266 -11.89 -6.02 6.49
CA GLU A 266 -12.60 -7.16 5.90
C GLU A 266 -12.59 -7.12 4.36
N SER A 267 -12.46 -8.29 3.72
CA SER A 267 -12.57 -8.45 2.26
C SER A 267 -13.92 -7.91 1.76
N GLY A 268 -13.90 -6.86 0.94
CA GLY A 268 -15.10 -6.08 0.58
C GLY A 268 -15.05 -4.61 1.03
N GLY A 269 -14.01 -4.22 1.78
CA GLY A 269 -13.70 -2.82 2.08
C GLY A 269 -14.34 -2.28 3.36
N ALA A 270 -14.95 -3.14 4.19
CA ALA A 270 -15.52 -2.74 5.46
C ALA A 270 -14.42 -2.56 6.53
N LEU A 271 -14.50 -1.46 7.27
CA LEU A 271 -13.69 -1.18 8.46
C LEU A 271 -14.52 -1.49 9.72
N LYS A 272 -13.97 -2.29 10.63
CA LYS A 272 -14.60 -2.59 11.93
C LYS A 272 -13.65 -2.35 13.08
N ILE A 273 -14.19 -1.81 14.17
CA ILE A 273 -13.45 -1.54 15.40
C ILE A 273 -14.18 -2.16 16.59
N MET A 274 -13.40 -2.86 17.41
CA MET A 274 -13.89 -3.65 18.53
C MET A 274 -13.28 -3.17 19.84
N ASP A 275 -14.12 -2.85 20.82
CA ASP A 275 -13.70 -2.74 22.22
C ASP A 275 -13.29 -4.13 22.74
N ILE A 276 -12.01 -4.26 23.08
CA ILE A 276 -11.37 -5.46 23.65
C ILE A 276 -11.08 -5.32 25.15
N THR A 277 -11.65 -4.33 25.86
CA THR A 277 -11.53 -4.16 27.34
C THR A 277 -11.86 -5.45 28.10
N GLU A 278 -12.79 -6.26 27.58
CA GLU A 278 -13.09 -7.60 28.05
C GLU A 278 -12.81 -8.63 26.92
N PRO A 279 -11.58 -9.16 26.77
CA PRO A 279 -11.17 -9.97 25.61
C PRO A 279 -11.93 -11.29 25.39
N THR A 280 -12.77 -11.71 26.35
CA THR A 280 -13.68 -12.87 26.23
C THR A 280 -15.04 -12.48 25.62
N GLN A 281 -15.42 -11.21 25.72
CA GLN A 281 -16.62 -10.60 25.16
C GLN A 281 -16.26 -9.25 24.50
N PRO A 282 -15.39 -9.22 23.47
CA PRO A 282 -15.17 -8.02 22.67
C PRO A 282 -16.51 -7.51 22.10
N GLN A 283 -16.70 -6.20 22.11
CA GLN A 283 -17.91 -5.53 21.58
C GLN A 283 -17.55 -4.79 20.30
N GLU A 284 -18.37 -4.92 19.27
CA GLU A 284 -18.28 -4.06 18.08
C GLU A 284 -18.77 -2.67 18.49
N VAL A 285 -17.89 -1.67 18.38
CA VAL A 285 -18.19 -0.25 18.69
C VAL A 285 -18.40 0.56 17.42
N PHE A 286 -17.74 0.17 16.33
CA PHE A 286 -17.96 0.72 14.99
C PHE A 286 -17.85 -0.36 13.93
N ALA A 287 -18.73 -0.27 12.93
CA ALA A 287 -18.63 -0.98 11.67
C ALA A 287 -19.19 -0.07 10.57
N ASP A 288 -18.42 0.19 9.51
CA ASP A 288 -18.98 0.72 8.26
C ASP A 288 -19.06 -0.41 7.23
N ASP A 289 -20.26 -0.98 7.09
CA ASP A 289 -20.62 -1.96 6.07
C ASP A 289 -20.95 -1.30 4.71
N THR A 290 -20.83 0.03 4.55
CA THR A 290 -21.08 0.71 3.26
C THR A 290 -19.90 0.59 2.30
N THR A 291 -20.19 0.66 1.01
CA THR A 291 -19.54 -0.23 0.06
C THR A 291 -18.51 0.44 -0.85
N PHE A 292 -17.25 0.36 -0.43
CA PHE A 292 -16.11 0.41 -1.36
C PHE A 292 -16.02 -0.92 -2.14
N TYR A 293 -17.05 -1.21 -2.96
CA TYR A 293 -17.19 -2.43 -3.74
C TYR A 293 -16.18 -2.47 -4.91
N ASN A 294 -14.92 -2.71 -4.54
CA ASN A 294 -13.70 -2.47 -5.30
C ASN A 294 -13.48 -1.00 -5.69
N TRP A 295 -12.21 -0.62 -5.87
CA TRP A 295 -11.77 0.71 -6.32
C TRP A 295 -12.30 1.90 -5.48
N GLY A 296 -12.44 1.72 -4.18
CA GLY A 296 -12.62 2.84 -3.25
C GLY A 296 -11.37 3.72 -3.26
N ASN A 297 -11.51 4.98 -3.66
CA ASN A 297 -10.41 5.93 -3.65
C ASN A 297 -10.46 6.69 -2.31
N VAL A 298 -9.42 6.58 -1.48
CA VAL A 298 -9.31 7.30 -0.20
C VAL A 298 -8.26 8.40 -0.34
N HIS A 299 -8.55 9.58 0.19
CA HIS A 299 -7.64 10.71 0.27
C HIS A 299 -7.72 11.35 1.66
N PHE A 300 -6.60 11.34 2.39
CA PHE A 300 -6.53 11.95 3.71
C PHE A 300 -6.49 13.47 3.61
N ILE A 301 -6.97 14.12 4.66
CA ILE A 301 -7.06 15.57 4.81
C ILE A 301 -6.26 15.96 6.06
N ASP A 302 -6.40 15.15 7.11
CA ASP A 302 -5.56 15.15 8.30
C ASP A 302 -5.64 13.78 9.00
N GLU A 303 -5.09 13.69 10.22
CA GLU A 303 -5.17 12.55 11.15
C GLU A 303 -6.54 11.92 11.23
N ASN A 304 -7.50 12.79 11.45
CA ASN A 304 -8.79 12.44 11.92
C ASN A 304 -9.77 12.47 10.75
N ARG A 305 -9.37 12.93 9.56
CA ARG A 305 -10.32 13.17 8.47
C ARG A 305 -9.79 12.69 7.14
N ALA A 306 -10.58 11.84 6.50
CA ALA A 306 -10.34 11.34 5.16
C ALA A 306 -11.60 11.46 4.32
N PHE A 307 -11.43 11.89 3.08
CA PHE A 307 -12.40 11.69 2.02
C PHE A 307 -12.26 10.28 1.48
N ALA A 308 -13.38 9.61 1.22
CA ALA A 308 -13.39 8.34 0.52
C ALA A 308 -14.52 8.30 -0.51
N ALA A 309 -14.19 8.01 -1.76
CA ALA A 309 -15.12 7.93 -2.87
C ALA A 309 -15.33 6.49 -3.33
N GLY A 310 -16.59 6.09 -3.55
CA GLY A 310 -16.99 4.72 -3.86
C GLY A 310 -17.90 4.62 -5.09
N TYR A 311 -17.83 3.48 -5.77
CA TYR A 311 -18.52 3.23 -7.05
C TYR A 311 -20.06 3.39 -6.99
N TYR A 312 -20.66 3.23 -5.81
CA TYR A 312 -22.10 3.39 -5.58
C TYR A 312 -22.48 4.40 -4.48
N ASP A 313 -21.53 4.78 -3.62
CA ASP A 313 -21.79 5.52 -2.37
C ASP A 313 -21.27 6.99 -2.40
N GLY A 314 -20.82 7.48 -3.56
CA GLY A 314 -20.52 8.89 -3.77
C GLY A 314 -19.18 9.32 -3.16
N LEU A 315 -19.22 10.36 -2.31
CA LEU A 315 -18.08 10.88 -1.54
C LEU A 315 -18.49 10.98 -0.07
N ALA A 316 -17.76 10.27 0.81
CA ALA A 316 -17.93 10.30 2.25
C ALA A 316 -16.78 11.04 2.93
N LEU A 317 -17.06 11.68 4.07
CA LEU A 317 -16.06 12.19 5.00
C LEU A 317 -16.14 11.41 6.32
N TYR A 318 -15.00 10.95 6.81
CA TYR A 318 -14.86 10.28 8.10
C TYR A 318 -14.19 11.17 9.14
N ASN A 319 -14.49 10.88 10.40
CA ASN A 319 -13.79 11.34 11.60
C ASN A 319 -13.12 10.12 12.25
N PHE A 320 -11.89 10.27 12.73
CA PHE A 320 -11.16 9.30 13.54
C PHE A 320 -10.63 9.93 14.84
N THR A 321 -11.10 11.15 15.20
CA THR A 321 -10.74 11.88 16.45
C THR A 321 -10.98 11.04 17.70
N ASP A 322 -12.05 10.24 17.71
CA ASP A 322 -12.16 9.09 18.58
C ASP A 322 -12.00 7.82 17.72
N PRO A 323 -10.86 7.10 17.82
CA PRO A 323 -10.66 5.86 17.10
C PRO A 323 -11.58 4.71 17.55
N ALA A 324 -12.31 4.85 18.66
CA ALA A 324 -13.32 3.89 19.11
C ALA A 324 -14.71 4.16 18.50
N GLU A 325 -15.05 5.44 18.30
CA GLU A 325 -16.29 5.89 17.67
C GLU A 325 -16.02 6.78 16.44
N PRO A 326 -15.47 6.24 15.31
CA PRO A 326 -15.33 7.01 14.08
C PRO A 326 -16.66 7.59 13.60
N GLU A 327 -16.81 8.91 13.68
CA GLU A 327 -18.00 9.59 13.20
C GLU A 327 -17.89 9.80 11.69
N ARG A 328 -18.78 9.22 10.88
CA ARG A 328 -18.91 9.62 9.46
C ARG A 328 -19.54 11.01 9.38
N ILE A 329 -18.72 12.04 9.59
CA ILE A 329 -19.08 13.47 9.72
C ILE A 329 -20.13 13.86 8.69
N THR A 330 -19.87 13.51 7.43
CA THR A 330 -20.63 14.02 6.31
C THR A 330 -21.22 12.88 5.50
N ARG A 331 -22.50 12.59 5.79
CA ARG A 331 -23.36 11.75 4.95
C ARG A 331 -23.81 12.55 3.71
N ASN A 332 -22.85 12.88 2.85
CA ASN A 332 -23.13 13.63 1.63
C ASN A 332 -23.68 12.72 0.53
N ASP A 333 -24.99 12.49 0.60
CA ASP A 333 -25.84 12.04 -0.52
C ASP A 333 -25.80 13.02 -1.73
N LEU A 334 -24.94 14.06 -1.71
CA LEU A 334 -24.67 14.99 -2.82
C LEU A 334 -24.29 14.28 -4.12
N LEU A 335 -23.71 13.07 -4.01
CA LEU A 335 -23.31 12.23 -5.13
C LEU A 335 -24.02 10.89 -5.06
N SER A 336 -25.29 10.86 -5.48
CA SER A 336 -26.05 9.61 -5.66
C SER A 336 -25.60 8.80 -6.90
N GLN A 337 -24.34 8.93 -7.31
CA GLN A 337 -23.83 8.59 -8.65
C GLN A 337 -22.40 8.03 -8.59
N THR A 338 -22.06 7.16 -9.54
CA THR A 338 -20.75 6.51 -9.64
C THR A 338 -19.62 7.50 -9.90
N VAL A 339 -18.70 7.61 -8.94
CA VAL A 339 -17.37 8.19 -9.10
C VAL A 339 -16.41 7.11 -9.61
N TYR A 340 -15.65 7.39 -10.67
CA TYR A 340 -14.58 6.48 -11.16
C TYR A 340 -13.22 6.76 -10.54
N LYS A 341 -12.86 8.03 -10.40
CA LYS A 341 -11.57 8.48 -9.86
C LYS A 341 -11.75 9.84 -9.18
N LEU A 342 -10.98 10.07 -8.13
CA LEU A 342 -10.79 11.40 -7.53
C LEU A 342 -9.38 11.89 -7.81
N ALA A 343 -9.20 13.20 -7.82
CA ALA A 343 -7.91 13.86 -7.64
C ALA A 343 -8.11 15.07 -6.71
N VAL A 344 -7.06 15.51 -6.02
CA VAL A 344 -7.13 16.65 -5.08
C VAL A 344 -5.97 17.60 -5.35
N ALA A 345 -6.27 18.90 -5.38
CA ALA A 345 -5.26 19.96 -5.41
C ALA A 345 -5.77 21.17 -4.64
N ASN A 346 -4.88 21.88 -3.94
CA ASN A 346 -5.16 23.20 -3.35
C ASN A 346 -6.40 23.27 -2.41
N GLY A 347 -6.81 22.16 -1.80
CA GLY A 347 -8.03 22.06 -0.96
C GLY A 347 -9.33 21.80 -1.73
N TYR A 348 -9.26 21.42 -3.01
CA TYR A 348 -10.40 21.11 -3.87
C TYR A 348 -10.33 19.67 -4.36
N ILE A 349 -11.49 19.00 -4.38
CA ILE A 349 -11.63 17.63 -4.88
C ILE A 349 -12.23 17.66 -6.28
N TYR A 350 -11.54 17.03 -7.21
CA TYR A 350 -11.96 16.81 -8.59
C TYR A 350 -12.50 15.39 -8.70
N LEU A 351 -13.72 15.25 -9.20
CA LEU A 351 -14.44 13.96 -9.23
C LEU A 351 -14.92 13.63 -10.64
N GLN A 352 -14.45 12.48 -11.14
CA GLN A 352 -14.79 11.94 -12.45
C GLN A 352 -16.07 11.09 -12.34
N ARG A 353 -17.22 11.60 -12.79
CA ARG A 353 -18.54 10.99 -12.52
C ARG A 353 -19.20 10.41 -13.77
N TYR A 354 -19.58 9.13 -13.72
CA TYR A 354 -20.17 8.40 -14.84
C TYR A 354 -21.36 9.15 -15.46
N ASN A 355 -21.27 9.45 -16.76
CA ASN A 355 -22.25 10.18 -17.58
C ASN A 355 -22.54 11.63 -17.17
N GLU A 356 -21.87 12.19 -16.15
CA GLU A 356 -22.12 13.55 -15.66
C GLU A 356 -20.86 14.45 -15.61
N GLY A 357 -19.68 13.93 -15.97
CA GLY A 357 -18.48 14.75 -16.13
C GLY A 357 -17.82 15.17 -14.82
N LEU A 358 -16.80 16.03 -14.98
CA LEU A 358 -16.00 16.59 -13.90
C LEU A 358 -16.81 17.48 -12.97
N LEU A 359 -16.82 17.12 -11.69
CA LEU A 359 -17.34 17.94 -10.61
C LEU A 359 -16.21 18.42 -9.71
N VAL A 360 -16.37 19.64 -9.19
CA VAL A 360 -15.50 20.24 -8.19
C VAL A 360 -16.24 20.27 -6.85
N VAL A 361 -15.55 19.86 -5.79
CA VAL A 361 -15.99 20.04 -4.41
C VAL A 361 -15.02 20.98 -3.74
N ASP A 362 -15.51 22.09 -3.18
CA ASP A 362 -14.74 22.89 -2.25
C ASP A 362 -14.60 22.11 -0.95
N ALA A 363 -13.36 21.78 -0.57
CA ALA A 363 -13.04 21.10 0.68
C ALA A 363 -12.07 21.94 1.53
N THR A 364 -12.03 23.26 1.31
CA THR A 364 -11.18 24.19 2.09
C THR A 364 -11.66 24.36 3.52
N ASP A 365 -12.97 24.20 3.77
CA ASP A 365 -13.48 23.62 5.02
C ASP A 365 -13.83 22.15 4.76
N PRO A 366 -12.99 21.20 5.17
CA PRO A 366 -13.24 19.79 4.90
C PRO A 366 -14.46 19.24 5.64
N ILE A 367 -14.93 19.87 6.74
CA ILE A 367 -16.13 19.42 7.48
C ILE A 367 -17.40 19.70 6.69
N ASN A 368 -17.43 20.84 6.00
CA ASN A 368 -18.59 21.34 5.25
C ASN A 368 -18.27 21.41 3.75
N PRO A 369 -17.94 20.27 3.09
CA PRO A 369 -17.48 20.30 1.71
C PRO A 369 -18.64 20.66 0.78
N GLU A 370 -18.52 21.80 0.09
CA GLU A 370 -19.57 22.32 -0.79
C GLU A 370 -19.36 21.80 -2.22
N VAL A 371 -20.33 21.02 -2.73
CA VAL A 371 -20.38 20.70 -4.15
C VAL A 371 -20.63 21.98 -4.94
N LEU A 372 -19.66 22.34 -5.78
CA LEU A 372 -19.74 23.49 -6.67
C LEU A 372 -20.52 23.11 -7.94
N SER A 373 -20.58 24.02 -8.91
CA SER A 373 -21.13 23.66 -10.23
C SER A 373 -20.21 22.65 -10.93
N PRO A 374 -20.76 21.71 -11.72
CA PRO A 374 -19.93 20.86 -12.57
C PRO A 374 -19.09 21.72 -13.52
N ALA A 375 -17.78 21.47 -13.55
CA ALA A 375 -16.87 22.08 -14.51
C ALA A 375 -17.10 21.49 -15.91
N ASP A 376 -17.52 20.22 -15.96
CA ASP A 376 -17.92 19.53 -17.19
C ASP A 376 -19.26 18.82 -17.03
N THR A 377 -20.02 18.71 -18.12
CA THR A 377 -21.20 17.84 -18.19
C THR A 377 -21.18 16.94 -19.44
N SER A 378 -20.03 16.77 -20.09
CA SER A 378 -19.87 15.68 -21.05
C SER A 378 -19.88 14.33 -20.31
N HIS A 379 -20.09 13.27 -21.08
CA HIS A 379 -19.66 11.94 -20.65
C HIS A 379 -18.17 11.95 -20.28
N CYS A 380 -17.77 11.09 -19.34
CA CYS A 380 -16.39 10.98 -18.92
C CYS A 380 -15.97 9.54 -18.59
N SER A 381 -14.78 9.18 -19.05
CA SER A 381 -14.15 7.87 -18.85
C SER A 381 -13.18 7.91 -17.65
N ARG A 382 -12.33 6.91 -17.44
CA ARG A 382 -11.69 6.66 -16.14
C ARG A 382 -10.50 7.56 -15.76
N LEU A 383 -10.00 8.36 -16.70
CA LEU A 383 -8.78 9.16 -16.51
C LEU A 383 -9.09 10.49 -15.83
N LEU A 384 -8.39 10.72 -14.72
CA LEU A 384 -8.28 11.98 -14.00
C LEU A 384 -6.89 12.03 -13.34
N THR A 385 -6.11 13.10 -13.51
CA THR A 385 -4.87 13.32 -12.76
C THR A 385 -4.55 14.80 -12.63
N VAL A 386 -3.81 15.17 -11.58
CA VAL A 386 -3.23 16.51 -11.40
C VAL A 386 -1.73 16.44 -11.62
N ASN A 387 -1.17 17.37 -12.38
CA ASN A 387 0.26 17.70 -12.39
C ASN A 387 0.38 19.21 -12.17
N ASN A 388 1.02 19.62 -11.06
CA ASN A 388 1.17 21.02 -10.66
C ASN A 388 -0.15 21.81 -10.70
N GLU A 389 -0.23 22.85 -11.53
CA GLU A 389 -1.37 23.77 -11.68
C GLU A 389 -2.40 23.29 -12.74
N TRP A 390 -2.30 22.02 -13.16
CA TRP A 390 -3.07 21.46 -14.27
C TRP A 390 -3.78 20.16 -13.88
N LEU A 391 -5.05 20.06 -14.27
CA LEU A 391 -5.84 18.83 -14.20
C LEU A 391 -6.06 18.30 -15.62
N TYR A 392 -5.87 17.00 -15.79
CA TYR A 392 -6.08 16.27 -17.03
C TYR A 392 -7.20 15.25 -16.84
N SER A 393 -8.22 15.27 -17.69
CA SER A 393 -9.38 14.35 -17.61
C SER A 393 -9.81 13.83 -18.99
N SER A 394 -10.44 12.67 -19.06
CA SER A 394 -10.95 12.11 -20.33
C SER A 394 -12.48 12.21 -20.49
N SER A 395 -12.93 12.52 -21.70
CA SER A 395 -14.36 12.52 -22.07
C SER A 395 -14.66 11.67 -23.30
N ASP A 396 -15.55 10.70 -23.16
CA ASP A 396 -16.11 9.88 -24.25
C ASP A 396 -17.34 10.53 -24.89
N VAL A 397 -17.61 10.20 -26.16
CA VAL A 397 -18.80 10.66 -26.89
C VAL A 397 -19.83 9.52 -27.00
N PRO A 398 -21.05 9.64 -26.42
CA PRO A 398 -22.01 8.54 -26.36
C PRO A 398 -22.41 7.96 -27.71
N GLY A 399 -22.06 6.70 -27.97
CA GLY A 399 -22.35 6.02 -29.23
C GLY A 399 -21.35 6.35 -30.36
N SER A 400 -20.20 6.95 -30.03
CA SER A 400 -19.00 7.02 -30.86
C SER A 400 -17.86 6.27 -30.15
N ASP A 401 -16.78 6.00 -30.88
CA ASP A 401 -15.52 5.47 -30.33
C ASP A 401 -14.55 6.62 -29.96
N GLU A 402 -14.94 7.88 -30.20
CA GLU A 402 -14.18 9.10 -29.88
C GLU A 402 -13.93 9.25 -28.36
N THR A 403 -12.66 9.37 -27.98
CA THR A 403 -12.24 9.86 -26.66
C THR A 403 -11.47 11.17 -26.82
N TRP A 404 -11.75 12.13 -25.95
CA TRP A 404 -11.08 13.42 -25.88
C TRP A 404 -10.30 13.54 -24.57
N LEU A 405 -9.05 13.98 -24.64
CA LEU A 405 -8.33 14.55 -23.51
C LEU A 405 -8.84 15.99 -23.29
N LYS A 406 -9.00 16.39 -22.02
CA LYS A 406 -9.32 17.75 -21.59
C LYS A 406 -8.28 18.22 -20.57
N ILE A 407 -7.77 19.44 -20.78
CA ILE A 407 -6.81 20.09 -19.92
C ILE A 407 -7.47 21.29 -19.25
N TRP A 408 -7.42 21.31 -17.92
CA TRP A 408 -8.02 22.34 -17.09
C TRP A 408 -6.94 23.08 -16.31
N ASN A 409 -6.97 24.41 -16.40
CA ASN A 409 -6.15 25.29 -15.56
C ASN A 409 -6.73 25.33 -14.13
N LEU A 410 -5.86 25.24 -13.11
CA LEU A 410 -6.21 25.27 -11.69
C LEU A 410 -5.80 26.56 -10.95
N ASP A 411 -5.47 27.67 -11.64
CA ASP A 411 -5.22 29.01 -11.02
C ASP A 411 -6.38 29.42 -10.10
N ASN A 412 -7.60 29.04 -10.49
CA ASN A 412 -8.81 29.13 -9.69
C ASN A 412 -9.36 27.72 -9.44
N PRO A 413 -8.89 27.00 -8.41
CA PRO A 413 -9.20 25.58 -8.23
C PRO A 413 -10.69 25.31 -7.94
N ALA A 414 -11.44 26.33 -7.48
CA ALA A 414 -12.89 26.31 -7.30
C ALA A 414 -13.70 26.39 -8.61
N SER A 415 -13.07 26.81 -9.72
CA SER A 415 -13.71 26.97 -11.03
C SER A 415 -12.66 26.76 -12.13
N PRO A 416 -12.17 25.51 -12.28
CA PRO A 416 -11.08 25.19 -13.20
C PRO A 416 -11.52 25.45 -14.64
N GLU A 417 -10.68 26.14 -15.40
CA GLU A 417 -11.05 26.58 -16.75
C GLU A 417 -10.54 25.58 -17.80
N LEU A 418 -11.44 25.07 -18.65
CA LEU A 418 -11.09 24.22 -19.80
C LEU A 418 -10.33 25.04 -20.84
N VAL A 419 -9.00 24.98 -20.79
CA VAL A 419 -8.11 25.70 -21.72
C VAL A 419 -7.91 24.96 -23.03
N GLY A 420 -7.83 23.63 -22.96
CA GLY A 420 -7.45 22.76 -24.07
C GLY A 420 -8.29 21.49 -24.13
N GLN A 421 -8.58 21.02 -25.34
CA GLN A 421 -9.14 19.69 -25.56
C GLN A 421 -8.56 19.11 -26.85
N GLN A 422 -8.20 17.83 -26.82
CA GLN A 422 -7.54 17.14 -27.91
C GLN A 422 -8.22 15.78 -28.13
N LEU A 423 -8.56 15.47 -29.38
CA LEU A 423 -9.06 14.14 -29.73
C LEU A 423 -7.89 13.15 -29.70
N ILE A 424 -8.04 12.05 -28.97
CA ILE A 424 -7.02 11.00 -28.82
C ILE A 424 -7.56 9.68 -29.36
N ASP A 425 -6.70 8.91 -30.05
CA ASP A 425 -7.05 7.64 -30.71
C ASP A 425 -6.94 6.45 -29.73
N VAL A 426 -7.25 6.71 -28.46
CA VAL A 426 -6.99 5.84 -27.31
C VAL A 426 -8.29 5.61 -26.53
N PRO A 427 -9.02 4.51 -26.77
CA PRO A 427 -10.29 4.23 -26.09
C PRO A 427 -10.07 3.73 -24.65
N PHE A 428 -10.78 4.35 -23.70
CA PHE A 428 -10.63 4.10 -22.25
C PHE A 428 -9.17 4.26 -21.76
N PRO A 429 -8.59 5.46 -21.87
CA PRO A 429 -7.19 5.69 -21.55
C PRO A 429 -6.91 5.54 -20.05
N ASN A 430 -5.81 4.88 -19.74
CA ASN A 430 -4.96 5.18 -18.59
C ASN A 430 -3.92 6.23 -19.03
N MET A 431 -3.29 6.88 -18.04
CA MET A 431 -2.35 7.97 -18.27
C MET A 431 -1.50 8.19 -17.03
N ASP A 432 -0.19 8.23 -17.22
CA ASP A 432 0.77 8.81 -16.28
C ASP A 432 1.43 10.05 -16.89
N VAL A 433 1.85 10.95 -16.01
CA VAL A 433 2.44 12.24 -16.37
C VAL A 433 3.67 12.46 -15.49
N TYR A 434 4.81 12.71 -16.11
CA TYR A 434 6.08 12.99 -15.42
C TYR A 434 6.71 14.24 -16.01
N ASP A 435 6.87 15.27 -15.16
CA ASP A 435 7.38 16.59 -15.53
C ASP A 435 6.63 17.19 -16.74
N GLU A 436 7.30 17.40 -17.88
CA GLU A 436 6.74 17.93 -19.13
C GLU A 436 6.27 16.85 -20.13
N ILE A 437 6.26 15.56 -19.76
CA ILE A 437 5.83 14.44 -20.62
C ILE A 437 4.57 13.74 -20.08
N MET A 438 3.67 13.38 -20.99
CA MET A 438 2.47 12.57 -20.72
C MET A 438 2.51 11.29 -21.56
N SER A 439 2.16 10.16 -20.94
CA SER A 439 1.89 8.90 -21.61
C SER A 439 0.40 8.62 -21.66
N LEU A 440 -0.11 8.10 -22.79
CA LEU A 440 -1.51 7.69 -22.95
C LEU A 440 -1.58 6.26 -23.48
N ASN A 441 -2.36 5.39 -22.85
CA ASN A 441 -2.57 4.02 -23.31
C ASN A 441 -3.98 3.51 -22.99
N GLY A 442 -4.55 2.70 -23.87
CA GLY A 442 -5.82 2.01 -23.69
C GLY A 442 -5.65 0.50 -23.61
N PHE A 443 -6.76 -0.23 -23.48
CA PHE A 443 -6.74 -1.69 -23.40
C PHE A 443 -6.57 -2.30 -24.80
N ASN A 444 -5.43 -2.96 -25.04
CA ASN A 444 -4.93 -3.42 -26.35
C ASN A 444 -4.67 -2.31 -27.40
N SER A 445 -4.38 -1.07 -26.99
CA SER A 445 -3.89 -0.03 -27.91
C SER A 445 -2.36 0.03 -27.93
N ASP A 446 -1.81 0.83 -28.84
CA ASP A 446 -0.44 1.31 -28.75
C ASP A 446 -0.30 2.33 -27.60
N ILE A 447 0.93 2.68 -27.19
CA ILE A 447 1.19 3.78 -26.24
C ILE A 447 1.48 5.05 -27.04
N GLU A 448 0.88 6.18 -26.68
CA GLU A 448 1.21 7.49 -27.25
C GLU A 448 2.00 8.34 -26.26
N LEU A 449 3.05 9.02 -26.75
CA LEU A 449 3.84 9.99 -26.01
C LEU A 449 3.50 11.41 -26.46
N TRP A 450 3.31 12.30 -25.48
CA TRP A 450 2.88 13.66 -25.69
C TRP A 450 3.72 14.64 -24.87
N ASP A 451 4.18 15.70 -25.52
CA ASP A 451 4.76 16.90 -24.91
C ASP A 451 3.62 17.74 -24.32
N ILE A 452 3.77 18.07 -23.03
CA ILE A 452 2.87 18.94 -22.27
C ILE A 452 3.62 20.11 -21.63
N SER A 453 4.82 20.48 -22.11
CA SER A 453 5.55 21.69 -21.68
C SER A 453 4.72 22.97 -21.93
N VAL A 454 3.77 22.90 -22.86
CA VAL A 454 2.66 23.85 -23.04
C VAL A 454 1.34 23.08 -22.89
N PRO A 455 0.78 22.95 -21.66
CA PRO A 455 -0.42 22.13 -21.40
C PRO A 455 -1.67 22.53 -22.20
N GLU A 456 -1.73 23.78 -22.65
CA GLU A 456 -2.82 24.34 -23.47
C GLU A 456 -2.79 23.81 -24.92
N GLU A 457 -1.61 23.47 -25.44
CA GLU A 457 -1.36 23.01 -26.82
C GLU A 457 -0.55 21.69 -26.80
N PRO A 458 -1.08 20.59 -26.22
CA PRO A 458 -0.34 19.34 -26.06
C PRO A 458 0.03 18.75 -27.42
N MET A 459 1.31 18.39 -27.59
CA MET A 459 1.86 17.93 -28.87
C MET A 459 2.14 16.43 -28.84
N PHE A 460 1.50 15.69 -29.74
CA PHE A 460 1.86 14.29 -30.01
C PHE A 460 3.31 14.23 -30.52
N LEU A 461 4.15 13.44 -29.84
CA LEU A 461 5.55 13.23 -30.20
C LEU A 461 5.71 11.95 -31.01
N SER A 462 5.32 10.82 -30.42
CA SER A 462 5.50 9.50 -31.00
C SER A 462 4.48 8.49 -30.47
N ARG A 463 4.46 7.31 -31.10
CA ARG A 463 3.64 6.16 -30.70
C ARG A 463 4.51 4.90 -30.69
N ILE A 464 4.30 4.06 -29.69
CA ILE A 464 5.02 2.80 -29.50
C ILE A 464 4.07 1.66 -29.89
N ASP A 465 4.19 1.24 -31.14
CA ASP A 465 3.28 0.28 -31.77
C ASP A 465 3.56 -1.20 -31.40
N ASN A 466 2.57 -2.06 -31.62
CA ASN A 466 2.69 -3.54 -31.65
C ASN A 466 2.96 -4.26 -30.31
N LEU A 467 2.95 -3.58 -29.17
CA LEU A 467 3.21 -4.22 -27.86
C LEU A 467 2.09 -5.19 -27.40
N GLY A 468 0.88 -5.12 -27.99
CA GLY A 468 -0.24 -6.03 -27.65
C GLY A 468 -0.86 -5.77 -26.28
N TYR A 469 -1.14 -4.50 -25.99
CA TYR A 469 -0.86 -3.91 -24.69
C TYR A 469 -1.94 -3.99 -23.60
N ARG A 470 -1.56 -3.76 -22.32
CA ARG A 470 -2.54 -3.62 -21.21
C ARG A 470 -2.31 -2.45 -20.26
N TYR A 471 -1.09 -2.27 -19.73
CA TYR A 471 -0.80 -1.28 -18.69
C TYR A 471 0.55 -0.58 -18.93
N ALA A 472 0.57 0.75 -18.83
CA ALA A 472 1.76 1.60 -18.88
C ALA A 472 2.05 2.24 -17.52
N SER A 473 3.31 2.65 -17.36
CA SER A 473 3.65 3.76 -16.49
C SER A 473 4.88 4.51 -16.99
N LEU A 474 5.03 5.75 -16.54
CA LEU A 474 6.01 6.74 -17.01
C LEU A 474 6.79 7.29 -15.81
N TYR A 475 8.10 7.08 -15.78
CA TYR A 475 8.95 7.59 -14.70
C TYR A 475 10.33 8.01 -15.19
N GLY A 476 10.63 9.32 -15.08
CA GLY A 476 11.86 9.89 -15.63
C GLY A 476 11.91 9.72 -17.15
N ASP A 477 13.10 9.43 -17.67
CA ASP A 477 13.33 9.23 -19.10
C ASP A 477 12.90 7.83 -19.61
N TYR A 478 11.94 7.17 -18.94
CA TYR A 478 11.50 5.81 -19.27
C TYR A 478 9.98 5.62 -19.25
N VAL A 479 9.47 4.92 -20.28
CA VAL A 479 8.18 4.24 -20.25
C VAL A 479 8.38 2.75 -19.98
N TYR A 480 7.51 2.22 -19.12
CA TYR A 480 7.47 0.81 -18.77
C TYR A 480 6.11 0.22 -19.14
N ALA A 481 6.11 -1.03 -19.57
CA ALA A 481 5.07 -1.49 -20.47
C ALA A 481 4.79 -3.00 -20.43
N ILE A 482 3.59 -3.46 -20.03
CA ILE A 482 3.20 -4.89 -20.13
C ILE A 482 2.29 -5.13 -21.35
N GLY A 483 2.67 -6.07 -22.24
CA GLY A 483 1.82 -6.45 -23.37
C GLY A 483 2.16 -7.77 -24.08
N GLY A 484 1.22 -8.24 -24.90
CA GLY A 484 1.37 -9.36 -25.84
C GLY A 484 0.54 -10.59 -25.46
N GLU A 485 0.53 -11.58 -26.35
CA GLU A 485 -0.05 -12.92 -26.06
C GLU A 485 0.73 -13.68 -24.97
N ASN A 486 1.94 -13.21 -24.62
CA ASN A 486 2.84 -13.80 -23.62
C ASN A 486 3.17 -12.85 -22.43
N ASN A 487 2.41 -11.76 -22.25
CA ASN A 487 2.59 -10.74 -21.19
C ASN A 487 4.06 -10.28 -21.00
N ILE A 488 4.72 -9.83 -22.08
CA ILE A 488 6.10 -9.34 -22.04
C ILE A 488 6.14 -7.97 -21.35
N LEU A 489 7.09 -7.76 -20.44
CA LEU A 489 7.47 -6.43 -19.96
C LEU A 489 8.50 -5.82 -20.91
N TYR A 490 8.21 -4.63 -21.42
CA TYR A 490 9.09 -3.78 -22.19
C TYR A 490 9.60 -2.63 -21.32
N VAL A 491 10.90 -2.36 -21.39
CA VAL A 491 11.54 -1.14 -20.86
C VAL A 491 11.94 -0.27 -22.04
N ILE A 492 11.50 0.98 -22.05
CA ILE A 492 11.52 1.84 -23.22
C ILE A 492 12.15 3.18 -22.86
N ASP A 493 13.28 3.49 -23.47
CA ASP A 493 13.99 4.76 -23.34
C ASP A 493 13.22 5.85 -24.08
N ILE A 494 13.00 6.98 -23.40
CA ILE A 494 12.32 8.16 -23.95
C ILE A 494 13.17 9.43 -23.75
N ILE A 495 14.50 9.33 -23.59
CA ILE A 495 15.43 10.47 -23.59
C ILE A 495 15.29 11.30 -24.90
N ASP A 496 14.95 10.63 -26.00
CA ASP A 496 14.40 11.24 -27.21
C ASP A 496 12.94 10.74 -27.37
N PRO A 497 11.94 11.48 -26.85
CA PRO A 497 10.55 11.02 -26.87
C PRO A 497 9.87 11.17 -28.25
N GLU A 498 10.54 11.78 -29.25
CA GLU A 498 10.14 11.65 -30.66
C GLU A 498 10.58 10.28 -31.25
N ASN A 499 11.61 9.64 -30.69
CA ASN A 499 12.24 8.42 -31.20
C ASN A 499 12.48 7.35 -30.10
N PRO A 500 11.42 6.88 -29.39
CA PRO A 500 11.57 5.97 -28.25
C PRO A 500 12.20 4.62 -28.64
N GLU A 501 13.17 4.15 -27.84
CA GLU A 501 13.90 2.89 -28.08
C GLU A 501 13.57 1.82 -27.02
N ILE A 502 13.10 0.65 -27.45
CA ILE A 502 12.93 -0.52 -26.57
C ILE A 502 14.34 -1.03 -26.18
N LEU A 503 14.71 -0.87 -24.92
CA LEU A 503 16.02 -1.30 -24.40
C LEU A 503 16.06 -2.79 -24.06
N SER A 504 14.95 -3.31 -23.53
CA SER A 504 14.86 -4.71 -23.09
C SER A 504 13.43 -5.21 -23.04
N GLU A 505 13.29 -6.49 -23.38
CA GLU A 505 12.08 -7.30 -23.28
C GLU A 505 12.30 -8.38 -22.21
N TYR A 506 11.33 -8.60 -21.33
CA TYR A 506 11.34 -9.64 -20.30
C TYR A 506 10.11 -10.53 -20.46
N ASP A 507 10.33 -11.83 -20.68
CA ASP A 507 9.28 -12.85 -20.80
C ASP A 507 9.15 -13.70 -19.52
N GLY A 508 7.95 -14.23 -19.28
CA GLY A 508 7.70 -15.18 -18.19
C GLY A 508 6.53 -14.84 -17.26
N PHE A 509 5.92 -13.67 -17.39
CA PHE A 509 4.77 -13.25 -16.58
C PHE A 509 3.47 -13.96 -17.03
N ASP A 510 2.67 -14.40 -16.06
CA ASP A 510 1.29 -14.84 -16.24
C ASP A 510 0.35 -13.61 -16.33
N TYR A 511 -0.95 -13.79 -16.12
CA TYR A 511 -1.99 -12.80 -16.46
C TYR A 511 -2.05 -11.57 -15.54
N GLY A 512 -1.11 -10.63 -15.69
CA GLY A 512 -1.04 -9.37 -14.93
C GLY A 512 -2.21 -8.40 -15.13
N TYR A 513 -2.53 -7.66 -14.07
CA TYR A 513 -3.64 -6.71 -13.92
C TYR A 513 -3.23 -5.28 -13.50
N GLY A 514 -1.94 -5.01 -13.33
CA GLY A 514 -1.39 -3.70 -12.98
C GLY A 514 0.08 -3.52 -13.34
N LEU A 515 0.44 -2.26 -13.56
CA LEU A 515 1.80 -1.75 -13.74
C LEU A 515 1.83 -0.30 -13.24
N ASP A 516 2.93 0.07 -12.60
CA ASP A 516 3.29 1.43 -12.17
C ASP A 516 4.84 1.55 -12.22
N ALA A 517 5.41 2.76 -12.15
CA ALA A 517 6.84 3.03 -12.31
C ALA A 517 7.31 4.12 -11.35
N GLY A 518 8.38 3.84 -10.61
CA GLY A 518 8.81 4.70 -9.52
C GLY A 518 10.22 4.41 -9.06
N LEU A 519 10.90 5.46 -8.59
CA LEU A 519 12.22 5.37 -7.93
C LEU A 519 13.23 4.54 -8.75
N GLY A 520 13.20 4.75 -10.06
CA GLY A 520 14.07 4.15 -11.08
C GLY A 520 13.70 2.74 -11.54
N ARG A 521 12.54 2.18 -11.16
CA ARG A 521 12.14 0.78 -11.37
C ARG A 521 10.65 0.60 -11.68
N VAL A 522 10.27 -0.67 -11.83
CA VAL A 522 9.02 -1.17 -12.40
C VAL A 522 8.46 -2.23 -11.47
N TYR A 523 7.17 -2.19 -11.14
CA TYR A 523 6.54 -3.17 -10.24
C TYR A 523 5.37 -3.80 -11.03
N VAL A 524 5.42 -5.11 -11.25
CA VAL A 524 4.57 -5.85 -12.21
C VAL A 524 3.73 -6.89 -11.48
N THR A 525 2.41 -6.88 -11.66
CA THR A 525 1.55 -7.99 -11.18
C THR A 525 1.66 -9.21 -12.08
N ASP A 526 1.60 -10.43 -11.50
CA ASP A 526 1.91 -11.72 -12.14
C ASP A 526 0.80 -12.77 -11.89
N GLY A 527 -0.43 -12.47 -12.34
CA GLY A 527 -1.53 -13.43 -12.46
C GLY A 527 -2.87 -13.01 -11.83
N ASP A 528 -3.84 -13.93 -11.88
CA ASP A 528 -5.23 -13.74 -11.39
C ASP A 528 -5.38 -13.41 -9.89
N ASN A 529 -4.29 -13.39 -9.10
CA ASN A 529 -4.31 -13.13 -7.65
C ASN A 529 -3.57 -11.84 -7.24
N GLY A 530 -2.98 -11.12 -8.20
CA GLY A 530 -1.90 -10.15 -7.95
C GLY A 530 -0.55 -10.75 -8.32
#